data_AF-A0A1X0Q5N5-F1
#
_entry.id   AF-A0A1X0Q5N5-F1
#
_cell.length_a   1.000
_cell.length_b   1.000
_cell.length_c   1.000
_cell.angle_alpha   90.00
_cell.angle_beta   90.00
_cell.angle_gamma   90.00
#
_symmetry.space_group_name_H-M   'P 1'
#
loop_
_entity.id
_entity.type
_entity.pdbx_description
1 polymer ?
#
loop_
_entity_poly.entity_id
_entity_poly.type
_entity_poly.pdbx_seq_one_letter_code
_entity_poly.pdbx_strand_id
1 'polypeptide(L)' 'MVITGQTHSSIKLLEDLKKTILKTIKNQISLSDLLENLKVDESKLNEALTELENEELIYFNKKINLIERIK' A
#
# COMPACT_ATOMS: atom_id res chain seq x y z
N MET A 1 3.89 -30.66 -14.91
CA MET A 1 4.20 -30.12 -13.57
C MET A 1 4.24 -28.61 -13.72
N VAL A 2 3.20 -27.91 -13.27
CA VAL A 2 3.15 -26.44 -13.42
C VAL A 2 4.17 -25.83 -12.46
N ILE A 3 5.22 -25.23 -13.02
CA ILE A 3 6.27 -24.57 -12.23
C ILE A 3 5.79 -23.14 -11.95
N THR A 4 4.71 -23.00 -11.18
CA THR A 4 4.25 -21.70 -10.67
C THR A 4 4.76 -21.53 -9.25
N GLY A 5 6.09 -21.49 -9.09
CA GLY A 5 6.74 -21.47 -7.78
C GLY A 5 7.30 -20.12 -7.34
N GLN A 6 7.36 -19.11 -8.22
CA GLN A 6 8.01 -17.83 -7.90
C GLN A 6 7.06 -16.69 -7.53
N THR A 7 5.75 -16.83 -7.74
CA THR A 7 4.82 -15.70 -7.55
C THR A 7 4.22 -15.61 -6.13
N HIS A 8 4.29 -16.66 -5.31
CA HIS A 8 3.62 -16.65 -4.00
C HIS A 8 4.29 -15.75 -2.96
N SER A 9 5.62 -15.62 -2.98
CA SER A 9 6.33 -14.82 -1.96
C SER A 9 6.09 -13.31 -2.13
N SER A 10 6.02 -12.83 -3.38
CA SER A 10 5.81 -11.42 -3.69
C SER A 10 4.39 -10.96 -3.38
N ILE A 11 3.40 -11.81 -3.65
CA ILE A 11 1.99 -11.53 -3.32
C ILE A 11 1.80 -11.42 -1.80
N LYS A 12 2.41 -12.32 -1.04
CA LYS A 12 2.35 -12.29 0.44
C LYS A 12 2.96 -11.01 1.01
N LEU A 13 4.07 -10.55 0.43
CA LEU A 13 4.72 -9.29 0.81
C LEU A 13 3.85 -8.07 0.51
N LEU A 14 3.18 -8.04 -0.63
CA LEU A 14 2.30 -6.93 -1.01
C LEU A 14 1.05 -6.87 -0.11
N GLU A 15 0.42 -8.02 0.17
CA GLU A 15 -0.71 -8.07 1.09
C GLU A 15 -0.35 -7.64 2.51
N ASP A 16 0.82 -8.04 3.01
CA ASP A 16 1.31 -7.63 4.33
C ASP A 16 1.61 -6.12 4.36
N LEU A 17 2.16 -5.57 3.26
CA LEU A 17 2.36 -4.14 3.08
C LEU A 17 1.02 -3.40 3.08
N LYS A 18 0.02 -3.86 2.31
CA LYS A 18 -1.34 -3.30 2.29
C LYS A 18 -1.97 -3.27 3.69
N LYS A 19 -1.87 -4.38 4.44
CA LYS A 19 -2.35 -4.43 5.84
C LYS A 19 -1.61 -3.48 6.76
N THR A 20 -0.30 -3.35 6.59
CA THR A 20 0.52 -2.44 7.39
C THR A 20 0.15 -0.99 7.08
N ILE A 21 0.00 -0.64 5.80
CA ILE A 21 -0.52 0.65 5.35
C ILE A 21 -1.86 0.91 6.02
N LEU A 22 -2.86 0.03 5.87
CA LEU A 22 -4.18 0.22 6.49
C LEU A 22 -4.16 0.34 8.02
N LYS A 23 -3.19 -0.27 8.70
CA LYS A 23 -2.98 -0.09 10.15
C LYS A 23 -2.34 1.25 10.49
N THR A 24 -1.42 1.72 9.64
CA THR A 24 -0.73 3.01 9.79
C THR A 24 -1.68 4.17 9.44
N ILE A 25 -2.50 4.03 8.39
CA ILE A 25 -3.55 4.98 8.00
C ILE A 25 -4.75 4.82 8.95
N LYS A 26 -4.68 5.45 10.12
CA LYS A 26 -5.79 5.48 11.08
C LYS A 26 -6.92 6.43 10.67
N ASN A 27 -6.60 7.53 10.00
CA ASN A 27 -7.54 8.53 9.51
C ASN A 27 -7.05 9.06 8.17
N GLN A 28 -5.89 9.72 8.20
CA GLN A 28 -5.19 10.25 7.05
C GLN A 28 -3.69 10.24 7.34
N ILE A 29 -2.86 10.08 6.32
CA ILE A 29 -1.41 10.20 6.42
C ILE A 29 -0.84 10.73 5.11
N SER A 30 0.26 11.46 5.19
CA SER A 30 1.03 11.90 4.02
C SER A 30 1.76 10.72 3.39
N LEU A 31 1.92 10.71 2.07
CA LEU A 31 2.73 9.71 1.38
C LEU A 31 4.18 9.69 1.90
N SER A 32 4.76 10.86 2.20
CA SER A 32 6.09 10.99 2.77
C SER A 32 6.20 10.33 4.15
N ASP A 33 5.27 10.63 5.07
CA ASP A 33 5.20 10.00 6.39
C ASP A 33 5.05 8.48 6.28
N LEU A 34 4.22 8.02 5.35
CA LEU A 34 3.99 6.60 5.13
C LEU A 34 5.26 5.91 4.60
N LEU A 35 6.00 6.57 3.70
CA LEU A 35 7.28 6.11 3.17
C LEU A 35 8.34 6.02 4.28
N GLU A 36 8.43 7.03 5.15
CA GLU A 36 9.36 7.05 6.29
C GLU A 36 9.02 5.99 7.35
N ASN A 37 7.72 5.76 7.62
CA ASN A 37 7.27 4.74 8.57
C ASN A 37 7.55 3.32 8.08
N LEU A 38 7.27 3.05 6.80
CA LEU A 38 7.40 1.71 6.22
C LEU A 38 8.82 1.39 5.76
N LYS A 39 9.68 2.41 5.53
CA LYS A 39 11.03 2.28 5.00
C LYS A 39 11.10 1.37 3.76
N VAL A 40 10.10 1.51 2.89
CA VAL A 40 9.97 0.73 1.66
C VAL A 40 10.21 1.60 0.45
N ASP A 41 10.54 0.97 -0.68
CA ASP A 41 10.64 1.65 -1.97
C ASP A 41 9.32 2.36 -2.32
N GLU A 42 9.44 3.59 -2.83
CA GLU A 42 8.30 4.38 -3.29
C GLU A 42 7.49 3.64 -4.37
N SER A 43 8.16 2.90 -5.26
CA SER A 43 7.49 2.11 -6.29
C SER A 43 6.57 1.03 -5.69
N LYS A 44 7.04 0.30 -4.68
CA LYS A 44 6.24 -0.74 -4.00
C LYS A 44 5.10 -0.12 -3.20
N LEU A 45 5.36 1.02 -2.57
CA LEU A 45 4.33 1.75 -1.84
C LEU A 45 3.23 2.24 -2.78
N ASN A 46 3.60 2.81 -3.93
CA ASN A 46 2.66 3.25 -4.95
C ASN A 46 1.85 2.09 -5.54
N GLU A 47 2.45 0.93 -5.78
CA GLU A 47 1.71 -0.27 -6.20
C GLU A 47 0.66 -0.66 -5.14
N ALA A 48 1.05 -0.74 -3.87
CA ALA A 48 0.13 -1.10 -2.78
C ALA A 48 -0.98 -0.06 -2.58
N LEU A 49 -0.65 1.23 -2.67
CA LEU A 49 -1.63 2.31 -2.59
C LEU A 49 -2.61 2.29 -3.76
N THR A 50 -2.10 2.02 -4.97
CA THR A 50 -2.95 1.89 -6.17
C THR A 50 -3.91 0.71 -6.04
N GLU A 51 -3.44 -0.44 -5.55
CA GLU A 51 -4.34 -1.56 -5.28
C GLU A 51 -5.37 -1.22 -4.19
N LEU A 52 -4.95 -0.64 -3.07
CA LEU A 52 -5.87 -0.25 -2.00
C LEU A 52 -6.92 0.80 -2.46
N GLU A 53 -6.53 1.70 -3.37
CA GLU A 53 -7.43 2.67 -4.01
C GLU A 53 -8.41 1.96 -4.95
N ASN A 54 -7.95 0.99 -5.75
CA ASN A 54 -8.81 0.17 -6.62
C ASN A 54 -9.76 -0.72 -5.81
N GLU A 55 -9.35 -1.17 -4.62
CA GLU A 55 -10.20 -1.91 -3.67
C GLU A 55 -11.15 -0.99 -2.88
N GLU A 56 -11.16 0.32 -3.16
CA GLU A 56 -11.98 1.34 -2.49
C GLU A 56 -11.74 1.42 -0.96
N LEU A 57 -10.58 0.97 -0.49
CA LEU A 57 -10.20 0.97 0.93
C LEU A 57 -9.55 2.28 1.37
N ILE A 58 -8.92 2.99 0.43
CA ILE A 58 -8.25 4.28 0.67
C ILE A 58 -8.55 5.24 -0.47
N TYR A 59 -8.40 6.52 -0.18
CA TYR A 59 -8.45 7.61 -1.14
C TYR A 59 -7.06 8.25 -1.20
N PHE A 60 -6.42 8.23 -2.38
CA PHE A 60 -5.14 8.89 -2.55
C PHE A 60 -5.28 10.23 -3.28
N ASN A 61 -5.14 11.32 -2.52
CA ASN A 61 -5.14 12.66 -3.06
C ASN A 61 -3.75 13.03 -3.61
N LYS A 62 -3.56 12.77 -4.91
CA LYS A 62 -2.33 13.09 -5.66
C LYS A 62 -1.97 14.58 -5.67
N LYS A 63 -2.92 15.50 -5.41
CA LYS A 63 -2.62 16.94 -5.39
C LYS A 63 -1.85 17.37 -4.15
N ILE A 64 -2.12 16.73 -3.02
CA ILE A 64 -1.54 17.07 -1.71
C ILE A 64 -0.71 15.93 -1.13
N ASN A 65 -0.52 14.83 -1.89
CA ASN A 65 0.13 13.60 -1.44
C ASN A 65 -0.45 13.08 -0.11
N LEU A 66 -1.77 13.20 0.06
CA LEU A 66 -2.48 12.76 1.27
C LEU A 66 -3.23 11.48 0.96
N ILE A 67 -3.14 10.51 1.86
CA ILE A 67 -3.83 9.24 1.76
C ILE A 67 -4.82 9.18 2.92
N GLU A 68 -6.11 9.05 2.59
CA GLU A 68 -7.20 8.97 3.55
C GLU A 68 -7.79 7.56 3.52
N ARG A 69 -8.16 7.01 4.68
CA ARG A 69 -8.81 5.71 4.73
C ARG A 69 -10.31 5.87 4.53
N ILE A 70 -10.86 5.16 3.54
CA ILE A 70 -12.30 5.06 3.33
C ILE A 70 -12.76 3.88 4.19
N LYS A 71 -13.62 4.16 5.18
CA LYS A 71 -13.93 3.23 6.27
C LYS A 71 -14.90 2.13 5.85
#